data_AF-A0A2V2BS03-F1
#
_entry.id   AF-A0A2V2BS03-F1
#
_cell.length_a   1.000
_cell.length_b   1.000
_cell.length_c   1.000
_cell.angle_alpha   90.00
_cell.angle_beta   90.00
_cell.angle_gamma   90.00
#
_symmetry.space_group_name_H-M   'P 1'
#
loop_
_entity.id
_entity.type
_entity.pdbx_description
1 polymer ?
#
loop_
_entity_poly.entity_id
_entity_poly.type
_entity_poly.pdbx_seq_one_letter_code
_entity_poly.pdbx_strand_id
1 'polypeptide(L)'
;MKVPLKVRLALDLSMTGALLFALAFRITGDFAHEWIGLAAALLFALHNAANCGWYARLLSGRYRARRIANASVDFALAADALLVAATGFMLYFQNASA
;
A
#
# COMPACT_ATOMS: atom_id res chain seq x y z
N MET A 1 -1.87 1.64 -20.50
CA MET A 1 -1.62 0.22 -20.83
C MET A 1 -2.47 -0.65 -19.90
N LYS A 2 -3.13 -1.71 -20.39
CA LYS A 2 -3.86 -2.64 -19.51
C LYS A 2 -2.84 -3.60 -18.88
N VAL A 3 -2.62 -3.49 -17.57
CA VAL A 3 -1.72 -4.41 -16.86
C VAL A 3 -2.34 -5.82 -16.88
N PRO A 4 -1.59 -6.87 -17.29
CA PRO A 4 -2.13 -8.22 -17.34
C PRO A 4 -2.49 -8.73 -15.94
N LEU A 5 -3.56 -9.54 -15.86
CA LEU A 5 -4.10 -10.05 -14.60
C LEU A 5 -3.05 -10.78 -13.75
N LYS A 6 -2.19 -11.59 -14.38
CA LYS A 6 -1.12 -12.33 -13.69
C LYS A 6 -0.16 -11.39 -12.94
N VAL A 7 0.19 -10.25 -13.55
CA VAL A 7 1.09 -9.26 -12.94
C VAL A 7 0.40 -8.55 -11.79
N ARG A 8 -0.88 -8.18 -11.93
CA ARG A 8 -1.66 -7.60 -10.82
C ARG A 8 -1.75 -8.56 -9.64
N LEU A 9 -2.06 -9.82 -9.90
CA LEU A 9 -2.15 -10.84 -8.85
C LEU A 9 -0.80 -11.07 -8.15
N ALA A 10 0.29 -11.13 -8.92
CA ALA A 10 1.64 -11.25 -8.36
C ALA A 10 2.00 -10.03 -7.49
N LEU A 11 1.66 -8.82 -7.95
CA LEU A 11 1.83 -7.57 -7.21
C LEU A 11 1.05 -7.59 -5.89
N ASP A 12 -0.23 -7.94 -5.93
CA ASP A 12 -1.10 -7.97 -4.77
C ASP A 12 -0.65 -9.04 -3.74
N LEU A 13 -0.22 -10.21 -4.22
CA LEU A 13 0.33 -11.27 -3.36
C LEU A 13 1.65 -10.85 -2.71
N SER A 14 2.52 -10.19 -3.48
CA SER A 14 3.81 -9.69 -2.98
C SER A 14 3.60 -8.59 -1.93
N MET A 15 2.67 -7.67 -2.19
CA MET A 15 2.29 -6.61 -1.24
C MET A 15 1.70 -7.20 0.05
N THR A 16 0.84 -8.20 -0.07
CA THR A 16 0.26 -8.91 1.10
C THR A 16 1.36 -9.59 1.92
N GLY A 17 2.29 -10.30 1.26
CA GLY A 17 3.44 -10.91 1.92
C GLY A 17 4.29 -9.88 2.66
N ALA A 18 4.65 -8.78 1.99
CA ALA A 18 5.44 -7.70 2.59
C ALA A 18 4.76 -7.10 3.82
N LEU A 19 3.44 -6.85 3.77
CA LEU A 19 2.69 -6.36 4.92
C LEU A 19 2.72 -7.33 6.11
N LEU A 20 2.55 -8.63 5.88
CA LEU A 20 2.62 -9.64 6.94
C LEU A 20 4.00 -9.68 7.62
N PHE A 21 5.07 -9.56 6.84
CA PHE A 21 6.42 -9.49 7.42
C PHE A 21 6.67 -8.15 8.13
N ALA A 22 6.12 -7.05 7.63
CA ALA A 22 6.19 -5.76 8.34
C ALA A 22 5.48 -5.85 9.70
N LEU A 23 4.32 -6.50 9.80
CA LEU A 23 3.63 -6.73 11.08
C LEU A 23 4.44 -7.62 12.04
N ALA A 24 5.32 -8.47 11.53
CA ALA A 24 6.19 -9.36 12.30
C ALA A 24 7.47 -8.67 12.85
N PHE A 25 7.38 -7.38 13.20
CA PHE A 25 8.50 -6.56 13.68
C PHE A 25 9.36 -7.24 14.76
N ARG A 26 8.72 -7.90 15.75
CA ARG A 26 9.42 -8.60 16.84
C ARG A 26 10.34 -9.74 16.37
N ILE A 27 10.11 -10.27 15.17
CA ILE A 27 10.88 -11.36 14.57
C ILE A 27 11.88 -10.80 13.55
N THR A 28 11.49 -9.80 12.75
CA THR A 28 12.33 -9.24 11.69
C THR A 28 13.41 -8.28 12.22
N GLY A 29 13.15 -7.61 13.33
CA GLY A 29 14.02 -6.56 13.87
C GLY A 29 14.02 -5.28 13.04
N ASP A 30 14.71 -4.25 13.51
CA ASP A 30 14.68 -2.88 12.95
C ASP A 30 15.11 -2.86 11.47
N PHE A 31 16.31 -3.35 11.18
CA PHE A 31 16.88 -3.29 9.82
C PHE A 31 15.97 -3.96 8.79
N ALA A 32 15.55 -5.21 9.01
CA ALA A 32 14.71 -5.90 8.04
C ALA A 32 13.31 -5.28 7.96
N HIS A 33 12.73 -4.85 9.08
CA HIS A 33 11.41 -4.21 9.09
C HIS A 33 11.37 -2.92 8.28
N GLU A 34 12.42 -2.08 8.37
CA GLU A 34 12.53 -0.84 7.61
C GLU A 34 12.60 -1.09 6.09
N TRP A 35 13.45 -2.04 5.65
CA TRP A 35 13.56 -2.41 4.24
C TRP A 35 12.28 -3.04 3.70
N ILE A 36 11.62 -3.88 4.49
CA ILE A 36 10.33 -4.49 4.13
C ILE A 36 9.24 -3.41 4.05
N GLY A 37 9.23 -2.44 4.97
CA GLY A 37 8.35 -1.28 4.93
C GLY A 37 8.55 -0.45 3.66
N LEU A 38 9.81 -0.19 3.27
CA LEU A 38 10.14 0.50 2.02
C LEU A 38 9.66 -0.29 0.79
N ALA A 39 9.87 -1.60 0.77
CA ALA A 39 9.38 -2.48 -0.29
C ALA A 39 7.85 -2.47 -0.38
N ALA A 40 7.15 -2.53 0.76
CA ALA A 40 5.69 -2.45 0.83
C ALA A 40 5.16 -1.12 0.28
N ALA A 41 5.82 0.01 0.62
CA ALA A 41 5.47 1.32 0.09
C ALA A 41 5.65 1.41 -1.44
N LEU A 42 6.73 0.86 -1.98
CA LEU A 42 6.96 0.79 -3.43
C LEU A 42 5.92 -0.08 -4.15
N LEU A 43 5.61 -1.26 -3.58
CA LEU A 43 4.57 -2.15 -4.11
C LEU A 43 3.20 -1.47 -4.09
N PHE A 44 2.88 -0.75 -3.02
CA PHE A 44 1.65 0.02 -2.90
C PHE A 44 1.58 1.15 -3.96
N ALA A 45 2.67 1.88 -4.19
CA ALA A 45 2.72 2.90 -5.24
C ALA A 45 2.51 2.28 -6.64
N LEU A 46 3.15 1.14 -6.92
CA LEU A 46 2.98 0.41 -8.18
C LEU A 46 1.54 -0.11 -8.34
N HIS A 47 0.92 -0.60 -7.26
CA HIS A 47 -0.48 -1.05 -7.26
C HIS A 47 -1.41 0.09 -7.65
N ASN A 48 -1.25 1.25 -7.02
CA ASN A 48 -2.08 2.43 -7.33
C ASN A 48 -1.83 2.94 -8.76
N ALA A 49 -0.59 2.94 -9.23
CA ALA A 49 -0.26 3.28 -10.62
C ALA A 49 -0.89 2.32 -11.64
N ALA A 50 -0.82 1.01 -11.37
CA ALA A 50 -1.49 -0.02 -12.18
C ALA A 50 -3.01 0.12 -12.16
N ASN A 51 -3.57 0.69 -11.07
CA ASN A 51 -4.99 0.91 -10.88
C ASN A 51 -5.44 2.36 -11.18
N CYS A 52 -4.62 3.21 -11.82
CA CYS A 52 -4.99 4.60 -12.20
C CYS A 52 -6.34 4.70 -12.94
N GLY A 53 -6.69 3.70 -13.75
CA GLY A 53 -7.98 3.65 -14.45
C GLY A 53 -9.20 3.52 -13.52
N TRP A 54 -9.03 3.02 -12.30
CA TRP A 54 -10.07 2.98 -11.28
C TRP A 54 -10.41 4.39 -10.78
N TYR A 55 -9.40 5.23 -10.53
CA TYR A 55 -9.61 6.64 -10.12
C TYR A 55 -10.35 7.45 -11.20
N ALA A 56 -9.96 7.29 -12.48
CA ALA A 56 -10.67 7.92 -13.59
C ALA A 56 -12.12 7.45 -13.72
N ARG A 57 -12.38 6.17 -13.43
CA ARG A 57 -13.73 5.61 -13.39
C ARG A 57 -14.50 6.06 -12.17
N LEU A 58 -13.85 6.31 -11.03
CA LEU A 58 -14.51 6.80 -9.83
C LEU A 58 -15.26 8.10 -10.18
N LEU A 59 -14.56 9.04 -10.81
CA LEU A 59 -15.08 10.33 -11.28
C LEU A 59 -16.17 10.24 -12.36
N SER A 60 -16.43 9.08 -12.95
CA SER A 60 -17.44 8.90 -14.01
C SER A 60 -18.57 7.93 -13.60
N GLY A 61 -19.82 8.41 -13.66
CA GLY A 61 -21.04 7.59 -13.56
C GLY A 61 -21.85 7.74 -12.27
N ARG A 62 -22.95 6.97 -12.20
CA ARG A 62 -23.87 6.93 -11.05
C ARG A 62 -23.31 6.01 -9.95
N TYR A 63 -23.22 6.52 -8.73
CA TYR A 63 -22.72 5.75 -7.59
C TYR A 63 -23.85 4.93 -6.94
N ARG A 64 -23.70 3.59 -6.96
CA ARG A 64 -24.52 2.70 -6.12
C ARG A 64 -23.97 2.71 -4.69
N ALA A 65 -24.81 2.54 -3.66
CA ALA A 65 -24.39 2.58 -2.25
C ALA A 65 -23.17 1.66 -1.95
N ARG A 66 -23.14 0.44 -2.51
CA ARG A 66 -22.00 -0.49 -2.39
C ARG A 66 -20.70 0.09 -2.95
N ARG A 67 -20.77 0.87 -4.04
CA ARG A 67 -19.59 1.51 -4.65
C ARG A 67 -19.03 2.60 -3.77
N ILE A 68 -19.89 3.37 -3.11
CA ILE A 68 -19.48 4.42 -2.17
C ILE A 68 -18.78 3.77 -0.97
N ALA A 69 -19.40 2.76 -0.36
CA ALA A 69 -18.83 2.06 0.78
C ALA A 69 -17.44 1.47 0.45
N ASN A 70 -17.31 0.77 -0.68
CA ASN A 70 -16.01 0.21 -1.08
C ASN A 70 -14.99 1.32 -1.35
N ALA A 71 -15.36 2.38 -2.08
CA ALA A 71 -14.45 3.50 -2.32
C ALA A 71 -13.99 4.16 -1.02
N SER A 72 -14.88 4.36 -0.04
CA SER A 72 -14.53 4.89 1.27
C SER A 72 -13.52 4.01 2.00
N VAL A 73 -13.71 2.69 1.97
CA VAL A 73 -12.75 1.72 2.56
C VAL A 73 -11.42 1.77 1.81
N ASP A 74 -11.43 1.81 0.48
CA ASP A 74 -10.21 1.88 -0.34
C ASP A 74 -9.42 3.17 -0.04
N PHE A 75 -10.10 4.31 0.11
CA PHE A 75 -9.44 5.57 0.49
C PHE A 75 -8.95 5.57 1.93
N ALA A 76 -9.70 5.00 2.88
CA ALA A 76 -9.24 4.85 4.25
C ALA A 76 -7.97 4.00 4.32
N LEU A 77 -7.96 2.86 3.61
CA LEU A 77 -6.79 1.99 3.52
C LEU A 77 -5.59 2.70 2.87
N ALA A 78 -5.84 3.53 1.85
CA ALA A 78 -4.77 4.32 1.24
C ALA A 78 -4.22 5.39 2.19
N ALA A 79 -5.08 6.04 2.98
CA ALA A 79 -4.66 6.98 4.01
C ALA A 79 -3.84 6.28 5.10
N ASP A 80 -4.27 5.11 5.57
CA ASP A 80 -3.56 4.31 6.55
C ASP A 80 -2.18 3.88 6.02
N ALA A 81 -2.10 3.43 4.76
CA ALA A 81 -0.83 3.06 4.13
C ALA A 81 0.16 4.24 4.07
N LEU A 82 -0.32 5.44 3.74
CA LEU A 82 0.49 6.66 3.74
C LEU A 82 0.92 7.05 5.15
N LEU A 83 0.02 6.93 6.13
CA LEU A 83 0.33 7.24 7.52
C LEU A 83 1.42 6.31 8.07
N VAL A 84 1.28 5.00 7.87
CA VAL A 84 2.28 4.01 8.32
C VAL A 84 3.63 4.27 7.67
N ALA A 85 3.67 4.55 6.36
CA ALA A 85 4.90 4.89 5.66
C ALA A 85 5.55 6.19 6.19
N ALA A 86 4.75 7.22 6.44
CA ALA A 86 5.25 8.49 6.99
C ALA A 86 5.79 8.32 8.42
N THR A 87 5.08 7.57 9.28
CA THR A 87 5.55 7.29 10.63
C THR A 87 6.79 6.41 10.65
N GLY A 88 6.88 5.40 9.78
CA GLY A 88 8.06 4.55 9.67
C GLY A 88 9.29 5.33 9.18
N PHE A 89 9.11 6.22 8.20
CA PHE A 89 10.16 7.12 7.73
C PHE A 89 10.64 8.05 8.85
N MET A 90 9.72 8.66 9.60
CA MET A 90 10.08 9.52 10.75
C MET A 90 10.90 8.77 11.80
N LEU A 91 10.50 7.55 12.17
CA LEU A 91 11.22 6.70 13.12
C LEU A 91 12.62 6.34 12.62
N TYR A 92 12.77 6.03 11.33
CA TYR A 92 14.08 5.78 10.72
C TYR A 92 15.05 6.96 10.90
N PHE A 93 14.61 8.20 10.66
CA PHE A 93 15.46 9.38 10.85
C PHE A 93 15.82 9.62 12.32
N GLN A 94 14.91 9.35 13.24
CA GLN A 94 15.20 9.46 14.67
C GLN A 94 16.26 8.44 15.09
N ASN A 95 16.16 7.20 14.61
CA ASN A 95 17.14 6.16 14.92
C ASN A 95 18.50 6.41 14.26
N ALA A 96 18.52 6.96 13.03
CA ALA A 96 19.76 7.26 12.31
C ALA A 96 20.51 8.50 12.85
N SER A 97 19.88 9.30 13.71
CA SER A 97 20.46 10.50 14.32
C SER A 97 20.87 10.33 15.79
N ALA A 98 20.65 9.15 16.36
CA ALA A 98 21.08 8.74 17.70
C ALA A 98 22.41 7.98 17.65
#